data_AF-A0A060ZDJ6-F1
#
_entry.id   AF-A0A060ZDJ6-F1
#
_cell.length_a   1.000
_cell.length_b   1.000
_cell.length_c   1.000
_cell.angle_alpha   90.00
_cell.angle_beta   90.00
_cell.angle_gamma   90.00
#
_symmetry.space_group_name_H-M   'P 1'
#
loop_
_entity.id
_entity.type
_entity.pdbx_description
1 polymer ?
#
loop_
_entity_poly.entity_id
_entity_poly.type
_entity_poly.pdbx_seq_one_letter_code
_entity_poly.pdbx_strand_id
1 'polypeptide(L)'
;MSPQILRKVYSCTIESILTGCFTAWYGNCLASDRKTLQRVVRTTQYITGAKLPAIQDLYPRRCQRKALKIVKDSSHPSLRQFSLLPHGERFRCTKSGTNRILNSFDLQGIRVS
;
A
#
# COMPACT_ATOMS: atom_id res chain seq x y z
N MET A 1 -11.31 -22.24 22.01
CA MET A 1 -10.12 -21.58 21.43
C MET A 1 -9.59 -20.54 22.39
N SER A 2 -8.28 -20.41 22.57
CA SER A 2 -7.75 -19.37 23.47
C SER A 2 -7.94 -17.97 22.86
N PRO A 3 -8.31 -16.95 23.64
CA PRO A 3 -8.45 -15.57 23.15
C PRO A 3 -7.19 -15.03 22.45
N GLN A 4 -6.02 -15.56 22.81
CA GLN A 4 -4.73 -15.17 22.27
C GLN A 4 -4.51 -15.70 20.84
N ILE A 5 -5.02 -16.90 20.53
CA ILE A 5 -4.97 -17.49 19.19
C ILE A 5 -5.86 -16.68 18.25
N LEU A 6 -7.08 -16.36 18.69
CA LEU A 6 -8.03 -15.55 17.93
C LEU A 6 -7.42 -14.20 17.57
N ARG A 7 -6.79 -13.55 18.55
CA ARG A 7 -6.11 -12.25 18.36
C ARG A 7 -5.01 -12.32 17.32
N LYS A 8 -4.17 -13.36 17.36
CA LYS A 8 -3.10 -13.56 16.36
C LYS A 8 -3.66 -13.82 14.96
N VAL A 9 -4.70 -14.63 14.83
CA VAL A 9 -5.34 -14.91 13.54
C VAL A 9 -5.95 -13.63 12.93
N TYR A 10 -6.71 -12.86 13.71
CA TYR A 10 -7.28 -11.60 13.22
C TYR A 10 -6.20 -10.56 12.87
N SER A 11 -5.16 -10.45 13.69
CA SER A 11 -4.05 -9.53 13.41
C SER A 11 -3.31 -9.92 12.14
N CYS A 12 -2.95 -11.20 12.00
CA CYS A 12 -2.23 -11.72 10.83
C CYS A 12 -3.05 -11.59 9.55
N THR A 13 -4.36 -11.87 9.58
CA THR A 13 -5.22 -11.76 8.38
C THR A 13 -5.38 -10.30 7.95
N ILE A 14 -5.62 -9.40 8.90
CA ILE A 14 -5.71 -7.96 8.60
C ILE A 14 -4.36 -7.45 8.09
N GLU A 15 -3.25 -7.81 8.73
CA GLU A 15 -1.91 -7.47 8.27
C GLU A 15 -1.62 -8.03 6.87
N SER A 16 -2.03 -9.26 6.57
CA SER A 16 -1.85 -9.88 5.26
C SER A 16 -2.66 -9.16 4.17
N ILE A 17 -3.92 -8.81 4.43
CA ILE A 17 -4.75 -8.02 3.50
C ILE A 17 -4.16 -6.62 3.29
N LEU A 18 -3.72 -5.98 4.37
CA LEU A 18 -3.04 -4.67 4.34
C LEU A 18 -1.64 -4.74 3.71
N THR A 19 -1.04 -5.92 3.56
CA THR A 19 0.33 -6.08 3.05
C THR A 19 0.37 -6.64 1.63
N GLY A 20 -0.51 -7.57 1.26
CA GLY A 20 -0.46 -8.32 0.00
C GLY A 20 -1.05 -7.56 -1.19
N CYS A 21 -2.30 -7.11 -1.08
CA CYS A 21 -3.02 -6.48 -2.20
C CYS A 21 -3.42 -5.01 -1.94
N PHE A 22 -3.16 -4.49 -0.74
CA PHE A 22 -3.49 -3.11 -0.34
C PHE A 22 -3.12 -2.05 -1.37
N THR A 23 -1.93 -2.16 -1.98
CA THR A 23 -1.48 -1.22 -3.03
C THR A 23 -2.35 -1.21 -4.29
N ALA A 24 -3.04 -2.32 -4.60
CA ALA A 24 -3.83 -2.48 -5.82
C ALA A 24 -5.22 -1.84 -5.71
N TRP A 25 -5.81 -1.77 -4.52
CA TRP A 25 -7.17 -1.27 -4.32
C TRP A 25 -7.24 0.03 -3.52
N TYR A 26 -6.26 0.34 -2.65
CA TYR A 26 -6.31 1.55 -1.82
C TYR A 26 -6.28 2.86 -2.64
N GLY A 27 -5.55 2.90 -3.74
CA GLY A 27 -5.49 4.11 -4.57
C GLY A 27 -6.85 4.46 -5.19
N ASN A 28 -7.71 3.45 -5.40
CA ASN A 28 -9.09 3.60 -5.89
C ASN A 28 -10.12 3.90 -4.79
N CYS A 29 -9.74 3.88 -3.51
CA CYS A 29 -10.65 4.16 -2.41
C CYS A 29 -11.02 5.64 -2.32
N LEU A 30 -12.32 5.90 -2.15
CA LEU A 30 -12.87 7.23 -1.85
C LEU A 30 -12.47 7.67 -0.43
N ALA A 31 -12.66 8.96 -0.13
CA ALA A 31 -12.40 9.50 1.21
C ALA A 31 -13.24 8.80 2.30
N SER A 32 -14.47 8.38 1.97
CA SER A 32 -15.33 7.57 2.84
C SER A 32 -14.71 6.21 3.16
N ASP A 33 -14.22 5.50 2.15
CA ASP A 33 -13.63 4.18 2.29
C ASP A 33 -12.35 4.25 3.13
N ARG A 34 -11.52 5.27 2.89
CA ARG A 34 -10.30 5.53 3.67
C ARG A 34 -10.62 5.77 5.15
N LYS A 35 -11.71 6.48 5.48
CA LYS A 35 -12.18 6.67 6.86
C LYS A 35 -12.63 5.35 7.49
N THR A 36 -13.38 4.54 6.75
CA THR A 36 -13.83 3.21 7.22
C THR A 36 -12.65 2.30 7.51
N LEU A 37 -11.67 2.24 6.62
CA LEU A 37 -10.44 1.46 6.81
C LEU A 37 -9.66 1.93 8.05
N GLN A 38 -9.56 3.24 8.26
CA GLN A 38 -8.87 3.78 9.44
C GLN A 38 -9.59 3.39 10.74
N ARG A 39 -10.93 3.29 10.73
CA ARG A 39 -11.70 2.78 11.88
C ARG A 39 -11.37 1.31 12.16
N VAL A 40 -11.27 0.48 11.13
CA VAL A 40 -10.85 -0.93 11.28
C VAL A 40 -9.49 -1.01 11.98
N VAL A 41 -8.51 -0.22 11.53
CA VAL A 41 -7.17 -0.20 12.17
C VAL A 41 -7.23 0.26 13.62
N ARG A 42 -8.05 1.25 13.95
CA ARG A 42 -8.25 1.67 15.35
C ARG A 42 -8.84 0.56 16.20
N THR A 43 -9.85 -0.16 15.69
CA THR A 43 -10.45 -1.30 16.39
C THR A 43 -9.43 -2.41 16.58
N THR A 44 -8.61 -2.72 15.57
CA THR A 44 -7.52 -3.70 15.70
C THR A 44 -6.49 -3.26 16.73
N GLN A 45 -6.09 -1.99 16.73
CA GLN A 45 -5.17 -1.44 17.73
C GLN A 45 -5.75 -1.52 19.15
N TYR A 46 -7.05 -1.26 19.32
CA TYR A 46 -7.73 -1.40 20.60
C TYR A 46 -7.73 -2.87 21.09
N ILE A 47 -8.06 -3.82 20.21
CA ILE A 47 -8.11 -5.25 20.56
C ILE A 47 -6.73 -5.82 20.85
N THR A 48 -5.72 -5.42 20.07
CA THR A 48 -4.36 -5.94 20.18
C THR A 48 -3.54 -5.24 21.25
N GLY A 49 -3.91 -4.00 21.62
CA GLY A 49 -3.11 -3.12 22.47
C GLY A 49 -1.82 -2.62 21.80
N ALA A 50 -1.63 -2.91 20.51
CA ALA A 50 -0.42 -2.54 19.77
C ALA A 50 -0.67 -1.27 18.93
N LYS A 51 0.28 -0.34 18.95
CA LYS A 51 0.21 0.87 18.13
C LYS A 51 0.39 0.51 16.66
N LEU A 52 -0.64 0.74 15.86
CA LEU A 52 -0.60 0.49 14.42
C LEU A 52 -0.38 1.82 13.66
N PRO A 53 0.40 1.82 12.56
CA PRO A 53 0.55 3.01 11.73
C PRO A 53 -0.78 3.37 11.06
N ALA A 54 -1.00 4.65 10.78
CA ALA A 54 -2.18 5.07 10.03
C ALA A 54 -2.13 4.51 8.61
N ILE A 55 -3.30 4.17 8.07
CA ILE A 55 -3.41 3.58 6.73
C ILE A 55 -2.88 4.55 5.65
N GLN A 56 -3.06 5.84 5.87
CA GLN A 56 -2.54 6.89 4.99
C GLN A 56 -1.02 6.91 4.92
N ASP A 57 -0.33 6.59 6.03
CA ASP A 57 1.14 6.52 6.08
C ASP A 57 1.67 5.18 5.54
N LEU A 58 0.87 4.12 5.71
CA LEU A 58 1.21 2.77 5.26
C LEU A 58 1.28 2.71 3.72
N TYR A 59 0.33 3.35 3.03
CA TYR A 59 0.22 3.31 1.58
C TYR A 59 1.47 3.81 0.84
N PRO A 60 1.94 5.05 1.02
CA PRO A 60 3.12 5.55 0.31
C PRO A 60 4.36 4.74 0.64
N ARG A 61 4.57 4.35 1.91
CA ARG A 61 5.70 3.49 2.32
C ARG A 61 5.68 2.13 1.63
N ARG A 62 4.51 1.51 1.50
CA ARG A 62 4.36 0.22 0.81
C ARG A 62 4.55 0.37 -0.69
N CYS A 63 4.01 1.44 -1.28
CA CYS A 63 4.20 1.72 -2.69
C CYS A 63 5.69 1.87 -3.03
N GLN A 64 6.42 2.63 -2.21
CA GLN A 64 7.87 2.82 -2.35
C GLN A 64 8.64 1.49 -2.23
N ARG A 65 8.36 0.67 -1.21
CA ARG A 65 9.04 -0.64 -1.07
C ARG A 65 8.78 -1.56 -2.26
N LYS A 66 7.55 -1.58 -2.78
CA LYS A 66 7.20 -2.38 -3.96
C LYS A 66 7.91 -1.87 -5.21
N ALA A 67 7.94 -0.56 -5.43
CA ALA A 67 8.68 0.05 -6.54
C ALA A 67 10.18 -0.23 -6.45
N LEU A 68 10.79 -0.11 -5.27
CA LEU A 68 12.19 -0.47 -5.04
C LEU A 68 12.48 -1.95 -5.32
N LYS A 69 11.55 -2.85 -4.95
CA LYS A 69 11.69 -4.27 -5.25
C LYS A 69 11.64 -4.54 -6.76
N ILE A 70 10.77 -3.86 -7.49
CA ILE A 70 10.66 -3.94 -8.96
C ILE A 70 11.95 -3.43 -9.61
N VAL A 71 12.49 -2.29 -9.16
CA VAL A 71 13.72 -1.71 -9.73
C VAL A 71 14.96 -2.57 -9.42
N LYS A 72 14.99 -3.20 -8.24
CA LYS A 72 16.09 -4.12 -7.88
C LYS A 72 16.06 -5.42 -8.67
N ASP A 73 14.89 -5.83 -9.17
CA ASP A 73 14.71 -7.06 -9.93
C ASP A 73 14.82 -6.78 -11.44
N SER A 74 15.99 -7.07 -12.01
CA SER A 74 16.28 -6.88 -13.43
C SER A 74 15.42 -7.74 -14.37
N SER A 75 14.82 -8.82 -13.86
CA SER A 75 13.94 -9.72 -14.61
C SER A 75 12.46 -9.31 -14.55
N HIS A 76 12.13 -8.29 -13.76
CA HIS A 76 10.75 -7.93 -13.50
C HIS A 76 10.06 -7.33 -14.74
N PRO A 77 8.87 -7.83 -15.16
CA PRO A 77 8.21 -7.36 -16.38
C PRO A 77 7.83 -5.87 -16.33
N SER A 78 7.51 -5.37 -15.14
CA SER A 78 7.19 -3.95 -14.92
C SER A 78 8.42 -3.03 -14.80
N LEU A 79 9.65 -3.54 -14.86
CA LEU A 79 10.88 -2.73 -14.71
C LEU A 79 10.93 -1.55 -15.68
N ARG A 80 10.51 -1.77 -16.94
CA ARG A 80 10.45 -0.71 -17.98
C ARG A 80 9.50 0.44 -17.63
N GLN A 81 8.48 0.17 -16.82
CA GLN A 81 7.45 1.12 -16.39
C GLN A 81 7.83 1.87 -15.10
N PHE A 82 8.87 1.44 -14.40
CA PHE A 82 9.40 2.05 -13.18
C PHE A 82 10.87 2.39 -13.40
N SER A 83 11.19 3.24 -14.38
CA SER A 83 12.55 3.75 -14.51
C SER A 83 12.81 4.84 -13.47
N LEU A 84 13.85 4.65 -12.65
CA LEU A 84 14.29 5.63 -11.67
C LEU A 84 14.85 6.85 -12.41
N LEU A 85 14.30 8.03 -12.15
CA LEU A 85 14.84 9.28 -12.70
C LEU A 85 16.18 9.61 -12.01
N PRO A 86 17.09 10.34 -12.67
CA PRO A 86 18.46 10.59 -12.19
C PRO A 86 18.57 11.20 -10.78
N HIS A 87 17.49 11.81 -10.27
CA HIS A 87 17.43 12.40 -8.92
C HIS A 87 16.98 11.39 -7.83
N GLY A 88 16.77 10.10 -8.15
CA GLY A 88 16.51 9.04 -7.16
C GLY A 88 15.15 9.09 -6.43
N GLU A 89 14.37 10.16 -6.60
CA GLU A 89 13.15 10.41 -5.84
C GLU A 89 11.86 10.15 -6.63
N ARG A 90 11.96 9.90 -7.94
CA ARG A 90 10.79 9.81 -8.83
C ARG A 90 10.90 8.61 -9.77
N PHE A 91 9.83 7.82 -9.86
CA PHE A 91 9.66 6.78 -10.87
C PHE A 91 8.92 7.35 -12.09
N ARG A 92 9.36 7.02 -13.30
CA ARG A 92 8.70 7.43 -14.55
C ARG A 92 7.69 6.37 -14.99
N CYS A 93 6.40 6.71 -15.04
CA CYS A 93 5.34 5.88 -15.62
C CYS A 93 4.74 6.52 -16.90
N THR A 94 4.24 5.69 -17.80
CA THR A 94 3.55 6.07 -19.05
C THR A 94 2.26 6.85 -18.75
N LYS A 95 2.09 8.02 -19.40
CA LYS A 95 0.88 8.86 -19.27
C LYS A 95 -0.37 8.04 -19.64
N SER A 96 -1.38 8.02 -18.77
CA SER A 96 -2.66 7.35 -19.04
C SER A 96 -3.83 8.31 -18.84
N GLY A 97 -4.81 8.27 -19.76
CA GLY A 97 -5.92 9.21 -19.85
C GLY A 97 -7.15 8.89 -18.98
N THR A 98 -7.08 7.90 -18.07
CA THR A 98 -8.23 7.53 -17.23
C THR A 98 -7.92 7.57 -15.73
N ASN A 99 -8.86 8.08 -14.93
CA ASN A 99 -8.77 8.15 -13.46
C ASN A 99 -8.51 6.77 -12.82
N ARG A 100 -8.99 5.69 -13.45
CA ARG A 100 -8.77 4.30 -12.99
C ARG A 100 -7.30 3.90 -12.98
N ILE A 101 -6.53 4.34 -13.97
CA ILE A 101 -5.10 4.07 -14.04
C ILE A 101 -4.35 5.09 -13.18
N LEU A 102 -4.80 6.36 -13.11
CA LEU A 102 -4.21 7.39 -12.23
C LEU A 102 -4.25 7.02 -10.74
N ASN A 103 -5.30 6.30 -10.35
CA ASN A 103 -5.50 5.82 -8.98
C ASN A 103 -4.94 4.41 -8.74
N SER A 104 -4.29 3.78 -9.73
CA SER A 104 -3.59 2.52 -9.52
C SER A 104 -2.20 2.75 -8.91
N PHE A 105 -1.63 1.68 -8.35
CA PHE A 105 -0.25 1.63 -7.88
C PHE A 105 0.76 2.16 -8.92
N ASP A 106 0.46 1.96 -10.21
CA ASP A 106 1.35 2.34 -11.32
C ASP A 106 1.49 3.86 -11.50
N LEU A 107 0.53 4.66 -11.01
CA LEU A 107 0.59 6.14 -11.10
C LEU A 107 0.67 6.85 -9.74
N GLN A 108 0.12 6.30 -8.65
CA GLN A 108 0.23 6.92 -7.32
C GLN A 108 1.57 6.66 -6.60
N GLY A 109 2.35 5.66 -7.02
CA GLY A 109 3.71 5.41 -6.48
C GLY A 109 4.73 6.54 -6.75
N ILE A 110 4.31 7.60 -7.46
CA ILE A 110 5.15 8.69 -8.00
C ILE A 110 5.02 9.99 -7.18
N ARG A 111 4.01 10.14 -6.32
CA ARG A 111 3.88 11.31 -5.42
C ARG A 111 4.44 10.96 -4.04
N VAL A 112 5.76 10.78 -3.97
CA VAL A 112 6.49 10.91 -2.71
C VAL A 112 7.16 12.28 -2.78
N SER A 113 6.52 13.27 -2.17
CA SER A 113 7.07 14.58 -1.90
C SER A 113 7.53 14.63 -0.45
#